data_AF-A0A956BEC8-F1
#
_entry.id   AF-A0A956BEC8-F1
#
_cell.length_a   1.000
_cell.length_b   1.000
_cell.length_c   1.000
_cell.angle_alpha   90.00
_cell.angle_beta   90.00
_cell.angle_gamma   90.00
#
_symmetry.space_group_name_H-M   'P 1'
#
loop_
_entity.id
_entity.type
_entity.pdbx_description
1 polymer ?
#
loop_
_entity_poly.entity_id
_entity_poly.type
_entity_poly.pdbx_seq_one_letter_code
_entity_poly.pdbx_strand_id
1 'polypeptide(L)'
;MKRALLLATVFSWMVGCGGDDEKRLTAEIDGIVYLNGPVAGATVKLRRLTGTRLVEASTTTDADGRYRLTGLGVLGDMQLEVDVSGLPWTTADGQQGTYPDDVVLRSPVPDVDVPQRRRAHVTALTTLLVAIADARAGGAPDPAPLAVVDDFARWLTLDPVSTPFDAAPDGVPLGRRHALLLEAFVELAVGAADQAGVPPHGVISAPELLNALIDDAAGGMPPAFFDGRGADGALSLESGPGRYDLGEATLRSSYAAAVRRVLATERWADVPDREVADLLSSLSCASAPMFGACIGGQPTDTTVPVIGDVQPAAETTLVGAVEITMRADDPESGIASLTVSMPGDGAAPLPDLDDQPSVARVRLDTAAVGGPRLELVARAENRAGLVAEQRIGFPL
;
A
#
# COMPACT_ATOMS: atom_id res chain seq x y z
N MET A 1 50.10 49.88 11.81
CA MET A 1 49.78 49.45 10.42
C MET A 1 48.77 48.32 10.48
N LYS A 2 47.62 48.52 9.81
CA LYS A 2 46.62 47.57 9.30
C LYS A 2 46.01 46.49 10.21
N ARG A 3 44.77 46.79 10.65
CA ARG A 3 43.68 45.84 10.94
C ARG A 3 43.13 45.25 9.62
N ALA A 4 42.67 44.01 9.64
CA ALA A 4 41.72 43.44 8.68
C ALA A 4 41.09 42.17 9.30
N LEU A 5 39.85 41.75 9.00
CA LEU A 5 38.60 42.42 8.64
C LEU A 5 37.57 41.29 8.82
N LEU A 6 36.60 41.46 9.73
CA LEU A 6 35.47 40.56 9.88
C LEU A 6 34.51 40.83 8.72
N LEU A 7 34.23 39.83 7.88
CA LEU A 7 33.22 39.93 6.83
C LEU A 7 31.89 39.45 7.42
N ALA A 8 31.04 40.40 7.83
CA ALA A 8 29.64 40.16 8.13
C ALA A 8 28.81 40.54 6.89
N THR A 9 28.24 39.56 6.22
CA THR A 9 27.31 39.77 5.10
C THR A 9 25.94 40.11 5.68
N VAL A 10 25.64 41.41 5.73
CA VAL A 10 24.29 41.93 6.00
C VAL A 10 23.51 41.84 4.70
N PHE A 11 22.54 40.93 4.63
CA PHE A 11 21.55 40.93 3.55
C PHE A 11 20.52 42.02 3.86
N SER A 12 20.63 43.11 3.11
CA SER A 12 19.65 44.19 3.04
C SER A 12 18.35 43.68 2.44
N TRP A 13 17.25 43.74 3.20
CA TRP A 13 15.89 43.71 2.64
C TRP A 13 15.27 45.09 2.79
N MET A 14 14.84 45.60 1.64
CA MET A 14 14.14 46.87 1.46
C MET A 14 12.93 46.98 2.38
N VAL A 15 12.83 48.13 3.04
CA VAL A 15 11.58 48.63 3.61
C VAL A 15 10.69 49.08 2.46
N GLY A 16 9.83 48.19 1.98
CA GLY A 16 8.70 48.51 1.11
C GLY A 16 7.43 48.60 1.95
N CYS A 17 7.02 49.81 2.33
CA CYS A 17 5.65 50.07 2.77
C CYS A 17 4.74 50.03 1.53
N GLY A 18 3.89 49.02 1.45
CA GLY A 18 2.85 48.90 0.42
C GLY A 18 2.02 47.67 0.72
N GLY A 19 0.88 47.89 1.37
CA GLY A 19 -0.10 46.84 1.63
C GLY A 19 -0.69 46.34 0.33
N ASP A 20 -0.52 45.06 0.09
CA ASP A 20 -1.52 44.14 -0.40
C ASP A 20 -1.02 42.75 0.01
N ASP A 21 -1.92 41.89 0.48
CA ASP A 21 -1.64 40.51 0.84
C ASP A 21 -1.12 39.75 -0.40
N GLU A 22 0.17 39.88 -0.70
CA GLU A 22 0.91 38.86 -1.44
C GLU A 22 0.82 37.60 -0.56
N LYS A 23 -0.23 36.82 -0.78
CA LYS A 23 -0.27 35.41 -0.43
C LYS A 23 0.94 34.79 -1.10
N ARG A 24 2.08 34.79 -0.41
CA ARG A 24 3.25 34.01 -0.78
C ARG A 24 2.72 32.60 -1.04
N LEU A 25 2.68 32.24 -2.32
CA LEU A 25 2.29 30.91 -2.76
C LEU A 25 3.31 29.97 -2.13
N THR A 26 2.87 29.30 -1.07
CA THR A 26 3.71 28.46 -0.22
C THR A 26 3.11 27.07 -0.20
N ALA A 27 3.99 26.08 -0.15
CA ALA A 27 3.57 24.71 0.01
C ALA A 27 3.41 24.39 1.50
N GLU A 28 2.53 23.45 1.77
CA GLU A 28 2.29 22.86 3.09
C GLU A 28 2.40 21.34 2.97
N ILE A 29 3.10 20.73 3.93
CA ILE A 29 3.13 19.27 4.08
C ILE A 29 2.61 18.93 5.47
N ASP A 30 1.52 18.17 5.54
CA ASP A 30 0.97 17.65 6.79
C ASP A 30 0.94 16.13 6.81
N GLY A 31 1.00 15.56 8.02
CA GLY A 31 1.21 14.13 8.16
C GLY A 31 1.07 13.63 9.58
N ILE A 32 1.39 12.35 9.74
CA ILE A 32 1.53 11.68 11.03
C ILE A 32 2.75 10.76 10.95
N VAL A 33 3.45 10.64 12.07
CA VAL A 33 4.52 9.68 12.29
C VAL A 33 3.95 8.51 13.07
N TYR A 34 4.06 7.30 12.50
CA TYR A 34 3.44 6.11 13.08
C TYR A 34 4.41 4.92 13.00
N LEU A 35 4.67 4.26 14.12
CA LEU A 35 5.48 3.04 14.16
C LEU A 35 4.73 1.92 14.90
N ASN A 36 4.68 2.02 16.23
CA ASN A 36 3.90 1.10 17.08
C ASN A 36 2.55 1.73 17.51
N GLY A 37 2.16 2.80 16.82
CA GLY A 37 1.27 3.84 17.32
C GLY A 37 1.80 5.22 16.89
N PRO A 38 1.00 6.28 17.12
CA PRO A 38 1.44 7.65 16.87
C PRO A 38 2.68 8.01 17.69
N VAL A 39 3.67 8.63 17.05
CA VAL A 39 4.94 8.98 17.70
C VAL A 39 4.95 10.46 18.09
N ALA A 40 4.79 10.75 19.37
CA ALA A 40 4.81 12.11 19.91
C ALA A 40 6.23 12.62 20.20
N GLY A 41 6.47 13.92 19.99
CA GLY A 41 7.74 14.56 20.32
C GLY A 41 8.88 14.30 19.33
N ALA A 42 8.62 13.64 18.19
CA ALA A 42 9.61 13.33 17.18
C ALA A 42 9.99 14.55 16.35
N THR A 43 11.27 14.69 16.02
CA THR A 43 11.76 15.80 15.19
C THR A 43 11.63 15.42 13.72
N VAL A 44 10.77 16.12 12.99
CA VAL A 44 10.53 15.93 11.55
C VAL A 44 11.33 16.95 10.77
N LYS A 45 12.18 16.50 9.85
CA LYS A 45 13.00 17.34 8.96
C LYS A 45 12.63 17.05 7.51
N LEU A 46 12.42 18.11 6.72
CA LEU A 46 12.24 18.01 5.27
C LEU A 46 13.56 18.31 4.56
N ARG A 47 13.96 17.44 3.65
CA ARG A 47 15.19 17.56 2.85
C ARG A 47 14.89 17.34 1.37
N ARG A 48 15.67 17.98 0.50
CA ARG A 48 15.66 17.65 -0.94
C ARG A 48 16.29 16.29 -1.17
N LEU A 49 15.66 15.48 -2.02
CA LEU A 49 16.22 14.21 -2.51
C LEU A 49 17.37 14.45 -3.49
N THR A 50 17.28 15.51 -4.29
CA THR A 50 18.29 15.87 -5.29
C THR A 50 19.12 17.09 -4.87
N GLY A 51 20.39 17.11 -5.24
CA GLY A 51 21.31 18.22 -4.95
C GLY A 51 21.89 18.19 -3.53
N THR A 52 22.16 19.37 -2.96
CA THR A 52 22.65 19.49 -1.58
C THR A 52 21.51 19.13 -0.62
N ARG A 53 21.68 18.10 0.23
CA ARG A 53 20.71 17.64 1.26
C ARG A 53 20.51 18.66 2.39
N LEU A 54 20.19 19.89 2.02
CA LEU A 54 19.87 20.97 2.94
C LEU A 54 18.52 20.68 3.58
N VAL A 55 18.43 20.96 4.88
CA VAL A 55 17.16 20.93 5.61
C VAL A 55 16.38 22.18 5.19
N GLU A 56 15.25 21.96 4.53
CA GLU A 56 14.36 23.02 4.05
C GLU A 56 13.42 23.50 5.16
N ALA A 57 12.99 22.58 6.02
CA ALA A 57 12.14 22.89 7.16
C ALA A 57 12.26 21.81 8.26
N SER A 58 11.88 22.17 9.47
CA SER A 58 11.81 21.24 10.60
C SER A 58 10.61 21.58 11.49
N THR A 59 10.02 20.56 12.10
CA THR A 59 8.96 20.68 13.10
C THR A 59 9.05 19.52 14.09
N THR A 60 8.14 19.48 15.06
CA THR A 60 8.01 18.40 16.03
C THR A 60 6.60 17.85 16.01
N THR A 61 6.44 16.54 16.20
CA THR A 61 5.10 15.92 16.26
C THR A 61 4.37 16.25 17.56
N ASP A 62 3.04 16.38 17.47
CA ASP A 62 2.16 16.52 18.63
C ASP A 62 1.86 15.18 19.32
N ALA A 63 0.95 15.19 20.31
CA ALA A 63 0.58 14.01 21.08
C ALA A 63 -0.09 12.90 20.23
N ASP A 64 -0.69 13.27 19.10
CA ASP A 64 -1.31 12.35 18.14
C ASP A 64 -0.31 11.96 17.03
N GLY A 65 0.98 12.26 17.21
CA GLY A 65 2.03 12.01 16.23
C GLY A 65 1.92 12.88 14.98
N ARG A 66 1.03 13.87 14.95
CA ARG A 66 0.79 14.70 13.76
C ARG A 66 1.82 15.81 13.66
N TYR A 67 2.13 16.19 12.43
CA TYR A 67 3.00 17.32 12.14
C TYR A 67 2.46 18.14 10.97
N ARG A 68 2.94 19.39 10.91
CA ARG A 68 2.67 20.30 9.81
C ARG A 68 3.89 21.17 9.53
N LEU A 69 4.30 21.23 8.27
CA LEU A 69 5.35 22.08 7.74
C LEU A 69 4.70 23.12 6.83
N THR A 70 4.89 24.41 7.12
CA THR A 70 4.28 25.53 6.39
C THR A 70 5.33 26.48 5.84
N GLY A 71 4.96 27.33 4.87
CA GLY A 71 5.85 28.36 4.36
C GLY A 71 6.97 27.80 3.48
N LEU A 72 6.76 26.62 2.90
CA LEU A 72 7.74 25.96 2.06
C LEU A 72 7.80 26.66 0.69
N GLY A 73 9.00 27.05 0.27
CA GLY A 73 9.23 27.74 -1.00
C GLY A 73 9.78 26.82 -2.09
N VAL A 74 9.57 25.50 -1.99
CA VAL A 74 10.39 24.53 -2.71
C VAL A 74 9.59 23.68 -3.69
N LEU A 75 10.19 23.49 -4.87
CA LEU A 75 9.72 22.66 -5.96
C LEU A 75 10.56 21.37 -6.08
N GLY A 76 9.90 20.23 -6.26
CA GLY A 76 10.52 18.94 -6.62
C GLY A 76 10.45 17.86 -5.54
N ASP A 77 11.30 16.84 -5.71
CA ASP A 77 11.26 15.63 -4.88
C ASP A 77 11.94 15.83 -3.52
N MET A 78 11.19 15.51 -2.48
CA MET A 78 11.61 15.67 -1.09
C MET A 78 11.61 14.35 -0.33
N GLN A 79 12.30 14.36 0.79
CA GLN A 79 12.25 13.30 1.79
C GLN A 79 12.05 13.91 3.17
N LEU A 80 11.17 13.27 3.93
CA LEU A 80 11.04 13.46 5.36
C LEU A 80 12.00 12.52 6.07
N GLU A 81 12.77 13.06 6.99
CA GLU A 81 13.56 12.30 7.96
C GLU A 81 13.04 12.63 9.36
N VAL A 82 12.68 11.60 10.11
CA VAL A 82 12.11 11.73 11.44
C VAL A 82 12.99 11.01 12.44
N ASP A 83 13.58 11.78 13.34
CA ASP A 83 14.37 11.25 14.44
C ASP A 83 13.45 10.91 15.61
N VAL A 84 13.39 9.62 15.95
CA VAL A 84 12.59 9.10 17.06
C VAL A 84 13.45 8.59 18.22
N SER A 85 14.78 8.76 18.12
CA SER A 85 15.76 8.20 19.05
C SER A 85 15.47 8.63 20.49
N GLY A 86 15.45 7.67 21.41
CA GLY A 86 15.22 7.94 22.83
C GLY A 86 13.79 8.35 23.21
N LEU A 87 12.83 8.37 22.27
CA LEU A 87 11.43 8.66 22.59
C LEU A 87 10.74 7.42 23.16
N PRO A 88 9.81 7.60 24.11
CA PRO A 88 9.00 6.50 24.63
C PRO A 88 7.97 6.05 23.59
N TRP A 89 7.59 4.78 23.66
CA TRP A 89 6.50 4.21 22.87
C TRP A 89 5.56 3.37 23.72
N THR A 90 4.34 3.20 23.24
CA THR A 90 3.31 2.35 23.85
C THR A 90 2.48 1.68 22.76
N THR A 91 2.26 0.36 22.84
CA THR A 91 1.39 -0.37 21.91
C THR A 91 -0.07 -0.31 22.36
N ALA A 92 -1.00 -0.70 21.48
CA ALA A 92 -2.42 -0.80 21.80
C ALA A 92 -2.70 -1.74 23.00
N ASP A 93 -1.90 -2.79 23.15
CA ASP A 93 -2.01 -3.75 24.26
C ASP A 93 -1.27 -3.30 25.53
N GLY A 94 -0.76 -2.07 25.55
CA GLY A 94 -0.14 -1.45 26.72
C GLY A 94 1.32 -1.82 26.96
N GLN A 95 2.00 -2.48 26.00
CA GLN A 95 3.45 -2.65 26.08
C GLN A 95 4.15 -1.31 25.92
N GLN A 96 5.26 -1.09 26.62
CA GLN A 96 5.99 0.17 26.62
C GLN A 96 7.48 -0.04 26.47
N GLY A 97 8.16 0.95 25.93
CA GLY A 97 9.61 0.97 25.83
C GLY A 97 10.13 2.31 25.33
N THR A 98 11.39 2.31 24.90
CA THR A 98 12.08 3.47 24.31
C THR A 98 12.63 3.06 22.95
N TYR A 99 12.61 3.96 21.97
CA TYR A 99 13.24 3.68 20.68
C TYR A 99 14.78 3.69 20.81
N PRO A 100 15.49 2.78 20.12
CA PRO A 100 16.95 2.76 20.07
C PRO A 100 17.60 4.09 19.63
N ASP A 101 18.86 4.27 20.02
CA ASP A 101 19.66 5.47 19.77
C ASP A 101 20.23 5.50 18.34
N ASP A 102 19.37 5.65 17.33
CA ASP A 102 19.71 5.80 15.90
C ASP A 102 18.53 5.62 14.94
N VAL A 103 17.32 5.36 15.46
CA VAL A 103 16.15 5.12 14.61
C VAL A 103 15.73 6.42 13.91
N VAL A 104 15.96 6.46 12.59
CA VAL A 104 15.50 7.52 11.70
C VAL A 104 14.49 6.97 10.72
N LEU A 105 13.23 7.36 10.89
CA LEU A 105 12.16 7.01 9.95
C LEU A 105 12.22 7.92 8.73
N ARG A 106 11.80 7.39 7.58
CA ARG A 106 11.88 8.09 6.30
C ARG A 106 10.58 7.97 5.53
N SER A 107 10.25 9.02 4.78
CA SER A 107 9.20 8.97 3.76
C SER A 107 9.59 9.85 2.57
N PRO A 108 9.40 9.38 1.33
CA PRO A 108 9.50 10.24 0.17
C PRO A 108 8.26 11.14 0.09
N VAL A 109 8.43 12.30 -0.53
CA VAL A 109 7.36 13.25 -0.86
C VAL A 109 7.63 13.73 -2.30
N PRO A 110 7.09 13.02 -3.31
CA PRO A 110 7.28 13.39 -4.71
C PRO A 110 6.62 14.72 -5.07
N ASP A 111 7.20 15.38 -6.07
CA ASP A 111 6.52 16.44 -6.84
C ASP A 111 5.84 17.50 -5.95
N VAL A 112 6.58 18.05 -4.98
CA VAL A 112 6.08 19.18 -4.19
C VAL A 112 6.06 20.41 -5.09
N ASP A 113 4.89 21.03 -5.28
CA ASP A 113 4.71 22.25 -6.08
C ASP A 113 4.22 23.44 -5.22
N VAL A 114 4.32 24.68 -5.71
CA VAL A 114 3.80 25.88 -5.04
C VAL A 114 2.75 26.60 -5.90
N PRO A 115 1.53 26.87 -5.39
CA PRO A 115 1.01 26.52 -4.06
C PRO A 115 0.44 25.09 -4.03
N GLN A 116 0.91 24.24 -3.11
CA GLN A 116 0.32 22.91 -2.92
C GLN A 116 0.26 22.54 -1.45
N ARG A 117 -0.84 21.89 -1.05
CA ARG A 117 -0.91 21.16 0.20
C ARG A 117 -0.79 19.67 -0.09
N ARG A 118 0.18 19.02 0.53
CA ARG A 118 0.48 17.59 0.39
C ARG A 118 0.31 16.89 1.72
N ARG A 119 -0.23 15.69 1.67
CA ARG A 119 -0.20 14.76 2.79
C ARG A 119 0.95 13.78 2.59
N ALA A 120 1.78 13.63 3.61
CA ALA A 120 2.84 12.64 3.64
C ALA A 120 2.90 11.99 5.02
N HIS A 121 2.99 10.68 5.07
CA HIS A 121 2.99 9.91 6.30
C HIS A 121 4.35 9.26 6.47
N VAL A 122 4.85 9.22 7.70
CA VAL A 122 6.14 8.58 8.00
C VAL A 122 5.86 7.34 8.82
N THR A 123 6.07 6.17 8.21
CA THR A 123 5.75 4.87 8.82
C THR A 123 6.88 3.86 8.68
N ALA A 124 6.74 2.71 9.35
CA ALA A 124 7.61 1.56 9.12
C ALA A 124 7.66 1.17 7.62
N LEU A 125 6.49 1.17 6.96
CA LEU A 125 6.38 0.83 5.53
C LEU A 125 7.11 1.85 4.65
N THR A 126 6.86 3.16 4.82
CA THR A 126 7.53 4.18 4.00
C THR A 126 9.03 4.19 4.24
N THR A 127 9.48 3.90 5.47
CA THR A 127 10.91 3.84 5.81
C THR A 127 11.57 2.67 5.11
N LEU A 128 10.95 1.49 5.14
CA LEU A 128 11.47 0.30 4.45
C LEU A 128 11.51 0.50 2.93
N LEU A 129 10.52 1.18 2.34
CA LEU A 129 10.53 1.50 0.90
C LEU A 129 11.69 2.41 0.51
N VAL A 130 11.98 3.42 1.33
CA VAL A 130 13.16 4.28 1.11
C VAL A 130 14.45 3.47 1.22
N ALA A 131 14.57 2.58 2.20
CA ALA A 131 15.76 1.72 2.34
C ALA A 131 15.96 0.79 1.13
N ILE A 132 14.88 0.16 0.65
CA ILE A 132 14.92 -0.66 -0.56
C ILE A 132 15.36 0.17 -1.77
N ALA A 133 14.82 1.38 -1.93
CA ALA A 133 15.19 2.27 -3.02
C ALA A 133 16.65 2.72 -2.97
N ASP A 134 17.14 3.10 -1.79
CA ASP A 134 18.54 3.45 -1.54
C ASP A 134 19.47 2.27 -1.92
N ALA A 135 19.06 1.05 -1.58
CA ALA A 135 19.78 -0.17 -1.95
C ALA A 135 19.75 -0.42 -3.47
N ARG A 136 18.61 -0.22 -4.15
CA ARG A 136 18.50 -0.34 -5.62
C ARG A 136 19.42 0.65 -6.34
N ALA A 137 19.53 1.86 -5.81
CA ALA A 137 20.36 2.91 -6.38
C ALA A 137 21.87 2.72 -6.09
N GLY A 138 22.26 1.68 -5.35
CA GLY A 138 23.66 1.46 -4.96
C GLY A 138 24.23 2.61 -4.12
N GLY A 139 23.38 3.29 -3.34
CA GLY A 139 23.76 4.46 -2.55
C GLY A 139 23.91 5.77 -3.34
N ALA A 140 23.61 5.78 -4.65
CA ALA A 140 23.52 7.03 -5.40
C ALA A 140 22.19 7.76 -5.09
N PRO A 141 22.18 9.09 -4.89
CA PRO A 141 20.96 9.87 -4.80
C PRO A 141 20.32 9.96 -6.21
N ASP A 142 19.56 8.93 -6.56
CA ASP A 142 18.81 8.79 -7.82
C ASP A 142 17.30 8.94 -7.48
N PRO A 143 16.41 9.44 -8.37
CA PRO A 143 14.94 9.42 -8.20
C PRO A 143 14.30 8.03 -8.00
N ALA A 144 15.09 6.96 -7.84
CA ALA A 144 14.69 5.59 -7.56
C ALA A 144 13.66 5.40 -6.40
N PRO A 145 13.62 6.23 -5.33
CA PRO A 145 12.60 6.11 -4.30
C PRO A 145 11.17 6.18 -4.81
N LEU A 146 10.91 6.96 -5.86
CA LEU A 146 9.56 7.14 -6.37
C LEU A 146 9.07 5.92 -7.15
N ALA A 147 9.93 5.29 -7.95
CA ALA A 147 9.58 4.06 -8.66
C ALA A 147 9.26 2.90 -7.69
N VAL A 148 10.00 2.79 -6.57
CA VAL A 148 9.74 1.78 -5.53
C VAL A 148 8.43 2.05 -4.81
N VAL A 149 8.13 3.32 -4.52
CA VAL A 149 6.85 3.71 -3.90
C VAL A 149 5.69 3.44 -4.85
N ASP A 150 5.83 3.72 -6.15
CA ASP A 150 4.80 3.47 -7.16
C ASP A 150 4.57 1.96 -7.39
N ASP A 151 5.65 1.15 -7.36
CA ASP A 151 5.55 -0.32 -7.38
C ASP A 151 4.76 -0.83 -6.18
N PHE A 152 5.08 -0.32 -4.99
CA PHE A 152 4.44 -0.72 -3.74
C PHE A 152 2.99 -0.24 -3.65
N ALA A 153 2.71 0.98 -4.09
CA ALA A 153 1.38 1.54 -4.10
C ALA A 153 0.44 0.76 -5.01
N ARG A 154 0.96 0.30 -6.16
CA ARG A 154 0.25 -0.64 -7.03
C ARG A 154 0.07 -2.01 -6.40
N TRP A 155 1.06 -2.53 -5.67
CA TRP A 155 0.98 -3.85 -5.03
C TRP A 155 -0.11 -3.92 -3.96
N LEU A 156 -0.18 -2.94 -3.06
CA LEU A 156 -1.16 -2.92 -1.98
C LEU A 156 -2.45 -2.20 -2.35
N THR A 157 -2.53 -1.64 -3.56
CA THR A 157 -3.64 -0.78 -4.03
C THR A 157 -3.92 0.38 -3.07
N LEU A 158 -2.87 0.90 -2.42
CA LEU A 158 -2.92 2.04 -1.50
C LEU A 158 -1.63 2.84 -1.64
N ASP A 159 -1.69 4.16 -1.56
CA ASP A 159 -0.48 5.00 -1.49
C ASP A 159 -0.01 5.07 -0.02
N PRO A 160 1.13 4.46 0.35
CA PRO A 160 1.60 4.44 1.75
C PRO A 160 2.03 5.83 2.25
N VAL A 161 2.27 6.77 1.35
CA VAL A 161 2.68 8.13 1.69
C VAL A 161 1.47 8.98 2.01
N SER A 162 0.41 8.93 1.20
CA SER A 162 -0.70 9.90 1.31
C SER A 162 -2.03 9.34 1.84
N THR A 163 -2.19 8.01 1.88
CA THR A 163 -3.44 7.37 2.33
C THR A 163 -3.63 7.59 3.85
N PRO A 164 -4.75 8.19 4.29
CA PRO A 164 -4.99 8.50 5.70
C PRO A 164 -4.92 7.28 6.62
N PHE A 165 -4.58 7.45 7.90
CA PHE A 165 -4.79 6.42 8.92
C PHE A 165 -6.10 6.68 9.61
N ASP A 166 -7.16 6.03 9.13
CA ASP A 166 -8.44 6.06 9.84
C ASP A 166 -8.77 4.65 10.29
N ALA A 167 -8.59 4.41 11.58
CA ALA A 167 -8.95 3.15 12.20
C ALA A 167 -10.32 3.19 12.87
N ALA A 168 -11.08 4.28 12.65
CA ALA A 168 -12.46 4.34 13.10
C ALA A 168 -13.34 3.38 12.28
N PRO A 169 -14.41 2.83 12.86
CA PRO A 169 -15.34 1.92 12.16
C PRO A 169 -15.95 2.53 10.89
N ASP A 170 -16.05 3.86 10.84
CA ASP A 170 -16.58 4.67 9.73
C ASP A 170 -15.50 5.28 8.83
N GLY A 171 -14.23 4.91 9.02
CA GLY A 171 -13.11 5.41 8.24
C GLY A 171 -13.17 5.05 6.76
N VAL A 172 -12.43 5.79 5.93
CA VAL A 172 -12.29 5.51 4.50
C VAL A 172 -11.69 4.11 4.31
N PRO A 173 -12.27 3.22 3.46
CA PRO A 173 -11.82 1.83 3.32
C PRO A 173 -10.31 1.67 3.11
N LEU A 174 -9.70 2.51 2.27
CA LEU A 174 -8.25 2.50 2.04
C LEU A 174 -7.43 2.91 3.27
N GLY A 175 -7.91 3.87 4.05
CA GLY A 175 -7.21 4.29 5.26
C GLY A 175 -7.29 3.27 6.39
N ARG A 176 -8.41 2.54 6.41
CA ARG A 176 -8.61 1.41 7.28
C ARG A 176 -7.66 0.26 6.95
N ARG A 177 -7.55 -0.09 5.67
CA ARG A 177 -6.56 -1.07 5.19
C ARG A 177 -5.12 -0.68 5.54
N HIS A 178 -4.77 0.59 5.39
CA HIS A 178 -3.43 1.08 5.73
C HIS A 178 -3.13 0.91 7.23
N ALA A 179 -4.08 1.26 8.10
CA ALA A 179 -3.95 1.05 9.54
C ALA A 179 -3.85 -0.45 9.92
N LEU A 180 -4.65 -1.32 9.29
CA LEU A 180 -4.60 -2.77 9.50
C LEU A 180 -3.21 -3.34 9.21
N LEU A 181 -2.60 -2.93 8.11
CA LEU A 181 -1.26 -3.37 7.72
C LEU A 181 -0.19 -2.94 8.71
N LEU A 182 -0.27 -1.71 9.23
CA LEU A 182 0.66 -1.25 10.26
C LEU A 182 0.50 -2.02 11.57
N GLU A 183 -0.74 -2.29 11.99
CA GLU A 183 -0.98 -3.13 13.17
C GLU A 183 -0.47 -4.56 12.96
N ALA A 184 -0.66 -5.13 11.77
CA ALA A 184 -0.11 -6.43 11.42
C ALA A 184 1.42 -6.44 11.41
N PHE A 185 2.07 -5.32 11.12
CA PHE A 185 3.54 -5.22 11.15
C PHE A 185 4.07 -5.29 12.59
N VAL A 186 3.37 -4.66 13.53
CA VAL A 186 3.67 -4.78 14.96
C VAL A 186 3.43 -6.21 15.44
N GLU A 187 2.31 -6.81 15.04
CA GLU A 187 1.92 -8.18 15.40
C GLU A 187 2.85 -9.27 14.80
N LEU A 188 3.52 -8.97 13.70
CA LEU A 188 4.56 -9.81 13.13
C LEU A 188 5.75 -9.93 14.09
N ALA A 189 6.17 -8.83 14.71
CA ALA A 189 7.27 -8.81 15.67
C ALA A 189 6.93 -9.65 16.91
N VAL A 190 5.68 -9.53 17.40
CA VAL A 190 5.14 -10.32 18.52
C VAL A 190 5.08 -11.81 18.16
N GLY A 191 4.49 -12.15 17.00
CA GLY A 191 4.37 -13.55 16.58
C GLY A 191 5.69 -14.25 16.31
N ALA A 192 6.72 -13.52 15.86
CA ALA A 192 8.07 -14.05 15.71
C ALA A 192 8.68 -14.42 17.08
N ALA A 193 8.47 -13.59 18.10
CA ALA A 193 8.92 -13.87 19.47
C ALA A 193 8.20 -15.09 20.08
N ASP A 194 6.89 -15.22 19.90
CA ASP A 194 6.11 -16.36 20.38
C ASP A 194 6.57 -17.69 19.76
N GLN A 195 6.83 -17.71 18.44
CA GLN A 195 7.33 -18.90 17.74
C GLN A 195 8.75 -19.30 18.19
N ALA A 196 9.56 -18.32 18.59
CA ALA A 196 10.88 -18.57 19.17
C ALA A 196 10.82 -19.10 20.62
N GLY A 197 9.62 -19.24 21.21
CA GLY A 197 9.43 -19.70 22.58
C GLY A 197 9.88 -18.66 23.61
N VAL A 198 9.99 -17.40 23.21
CA VAL A 198 10.38 -16.31 24.09
C VAL A 198 9.11 -15.76 24.75
N PRO A 199 9.08 -15.59 26.08
CA PRO A 199 7.95 -14.94 26.72
C PRO A 199 7.74 -13.53 26.11
N PRO A 200 6.49 -13.03 26.07
CA PRO A 200 6.10 -11.76 25.42
C PRO A 200 6.72 -10.48 26.05
N HIS A 201 7.80 -10.62 26.83
CA HIS A 201 8.57 -9.55 27.47
C HIS A 201 10.08 -9.61 27.15
N GLY A 202 10.54 -10.56 26.30
CA GLY A 202 11.91 -10.62 25.76
C GLY A 202 12.01 -10.21 24.28
N VAL A 203 11.08 -9.35 23.87
CA VAL A 203 10.49 -9.21 22.53
C VAL A 203 11.39 -8.44 21.58
N ILE A 204 11.43 -8.87 20.32
CA ILE A 204 11.87 -8.03 19.21
C ILE A 204 10.78 -6.99 18.98
N SER A 205 11.08 -5.75 19.34
CA SER A 205 10.19 -4.61 19.12
C SER A 205 10.04 -4.32 17.62
N ALA A 206 8.94 -3.69 17.19
CA ALA A 206 8.81 -3.32 15.77
C ALA A 206 9.94 -2.39 15.24
N PRO A 207 10.56 -1.52 16.05
CA PRO A 207 11.81 -0.83 15.69
C PRO A 207 12.97 -1.78 15.39
N GLU A 208 13.19 -2.80 16.22
CA GLU A 208 14.25 -3.80 15.99
C GLU A 208 13.95 -4.63 14.75
N LEU A 209 12.70 -5.03 14.55
CA LEU A 209 12.26 -5.69 13.32
C LEU A 209 12.51 -4.78 12.10
N LEU A 210 12.12 -3.51 12.16
CA LEU A 210 12.32 -2.55 11.08
C LEU A 210 13.81 -2.37 10.76
N ASN A 211 14.66 -2.20 11.76
CA ASN A 211 16.10 -2.07 11.57
C ASN A 211 16.68 -3.33 10.92
N ALA A 212 16.30 -4.51 11.39
CA ALA A 212 16.76 -5.76 10.79
C ALA A 212 16.32 -5.88 9.32
N LEU A 213 15.09 -5.47 8.99
CA LEU A 213 14.58 -5.46 7.61
C LEU A 213 15.31 -4.43 6.73
N ILE A 214 15.69 -3.28 7.28
CA ILE A 214 16.49 -2.26 6.60
C ILE A 214 17.90 -2.80 6.31
N ASP A 215 18.52 -3.46 7.28
CA ASP A 215 19.84 -4.06 7.13
C ASP A 215 19.84 -5.17 6.06
N ASP A 216 18.80 -6.01 6.05
CA ASP A 216 18.60 -7.04 5.01
C ASP A 216 18.43 -6.41 3.62
N ALA A 217 17.60 -5.37 3.50
CA ALA A 217 17.41 -4.65 2.24
C ALA A 217 18.71 -4.01 1.72
N ALA A 218 19.57 -3.52 2.61
CA ALA A 218 20.87 -2.95 2.27
C ALA A 218 21.92 -4.01 1.91
N GLY A 219 21.80 -5.23 2.45
CA GLY A 219 22.78 -6.31 2.34
C GLY A 219 22.50 -7.40 1.28
N GLY A 220 21.29 -7.44 0.69
CA GLY A 220 20.89 -8.48 -0.27
C GLY A 220 21.76 -8.57 -1.54
N MET A 221 21.99 -9.79 -2.04
CA MET A 221 22.69 -10.04 -3.31
C MET A 221 21.82 -10.87 -4.29
N PRO A 222 21.41 -10.32 -5.45
CA PRO A 222 21.75 -8.98 -5.96
C PRO A 222 21.06 -7.86 -5.16
N PRO A 223 21.71 -6.68 -5.02
CA PRO A 223 21.10 -5.53 -4.37
C PRO A 223 19.76 -5.24 -5.04
N ALA A 224 18.75 -4.88 -4.25
CA ALA A 224 17.33 -4.67 -4.63
C ALA A 224 16.37 -5.86 -4.51
N PHE A 225 16.83 -7.06 -4.13
CA PHE A 225 15.95 -8.20 -3.87
C PHE A 225 15.82 -8.45 -2.38
N PHE A 226 14.58 -8.32 -1.87
CA PHE A 226 14.21 -8.85 -0.57
C PHE A 226 13.88 -10.34 -0.76
N ASP A 227 14.90 -11.19 -0.77
CA ASP A 227 14.75 -12.65 -0.80
C ASP A 227 14.99 -13.31 0.56
N GLY A 228 15.12 -12.49 1.62
CA GLY A 228 15.52 -12.95 2.94
C GLY A 228 16.86 -13.67 2.87
N ARG A 229 17.73 -13.22 1.97
CA ARG A 229 19.14 -13.57 1.90
C ARG A 229 19.94 -12.28 1.82
N GLY A 230 19.90 -11.49 2.89
CA GLY A 230 20.93 -10.50 3.17
C GLY A 230 22.33 -11.10 3.02
N ALA A 231 23.37 -10.29 3.23
CA ALA A 231 24.76 -10.74 3.04
C ALA A 231 25.11 -12.06 3.78
N ASP A 232 24.37 -12.38 4.84
CA ASP A 232 24.53 -13.57 5.69
C ASP A 232 23.36 -14.60 5.64
N GLY A 233 22.34 -14.41 4.78
CA GLY A 233 21.18 -15.29 4.67
C GLY A 233 19.90 -14.75 5.34
N ALA A 234 19.05 -15.65 5.85
CA ALA A 234 17.77 -15.30 6.47
C ALA A 234 17.92 -14.37 7.68
N LEU A 235 16.97 -13.44 7.83
CA LEU A 235 16.96 -12.47 8.90
C LEU A 235 16.86 -13.20 10.24
N SER A 236 17.98 -13.24 10.94
CA SER A 236 18.13 -14.04 12.15
C SER A 236 17.76 -13.21 13.36
N LEU A 237 16.55 -13.43 13.83
CA LEU A 237 16.04 -12.84 15.05
C LEU A 237 16.55 -13.66 16.24
N GLU A 238 17.54 -13.12 16.94
CA GLU A 238 18.00 -13.68 18.21
C GLU A 238 17.10 -13.18 19.33
N SER A 239 16.48 -14.10 20.06
CA SER A 239 15.66 -13.77 21.22
C SER A 239 15.80 -14.86 22.28
N GLY A 240 16.37 -14.51 23.43
CA GLY A 240 16.67 -15.47 24.50
C GLY A 240 17.61 -16.61 24.02
N PRO A 241 17.26 -17.90 24.26
CA PRO A 241 18.06 -19.04 23.78
C PRO A 241 17.73 -19.49 22.35
N GLY A 242 16.76 -18.84 21.68
CA GLY A 242 16.26 -19.23 20.37
C GLY A 242 16.76 -18.30 19.24
N ARG A 243 16.96 -18.88 18.06
CA ARG A 243 17.18 -18.15 16.81
C ARG A 243 16.01 -18.45 15.88
N TYR A 244 15.37 -17.41 15.38
CA TYR A 244 14.29 -17.51 14.41
C TYR A 244 14.68 -16.82 13.12
N ASP A 245 14.71 -17.60 12.03
CA ASP A 245 15.17 -17.13 10.74
C ASP A 245 13.96 -16.73 9.87
N LEU A 246 13.79 -15.42 9.67
CA LEU A 246 12.82 -14.83 8.75
C LEU A 246 13.41 -14.74 7.34
N GLY A 247 13.31 -15.84 6.58
CA GLY A 247 13.47 -15.79 5.13
C GLY A 247 12.25 -15.16 4.45
N GLU A 248 12.33 -14.82 3.16
CA GLU A 248 11.25 -14.12 2.46
C GLU A 248 9.89 -14.84 2.51
N ALA A 249 9.86 -16.13 2.18
CA ALA A 249 8.63 -16.94 2.22
C ALA A 249 8.07 -17.03 3.65
N THR A 250 8.94 -17.10 4.65
CA THR A 250 8.58 -17.10 6.07
C THR A 250 8.01 -15.74 6.48
N LEU A 251 8.63 -14.64 6.06
CA LEU A 251 8.17 -13.29 6.38
C LEU A 251 6.79 -13.00 5.78
N ARG A 252 6.53 -13.41 4.53
CA ARG A 252 5.21 -13.26 3.89
C ARG A 252 4.13 -14.04 4.62
N SER A 253 4.39 -15.33 4.86
CA SER A 253 3.43 -16.20 5.54
C SER A 253 3.19 -15.75 6.99
N SER A 254 4.24 -15.30 7.69
CA SER A 254 4.14 -14.73 9.03
C SER A 254 3.40 -13.38 9.03
N TYR A 255 3.58 -12.53 8.03
CA TYR A 255 2.86 -11.26 7.92
C TYR A 255 1.38 -11.48 7.57
N ALA A 256 1.06 -12.41 6.65
CA ALA A 256 -0.32 -12.83 6.40
C ALA A 256 -0.98 -13.46 7.65
N ALA A 257 -0.22 -14.23 8.44
CA ALA A 257 -0.68 -14.74 9.72
C ALA A 257 -0.92 -13.62 10.74
N ALA A 258 -0.05 -12.60 10.78
CA ALA A 258 -0.22 -11.42 11.61
C ALA A 258 -1.49 -10.64 11.23
N VAL A 259 -1.73 -10.42 9.93
CA VAL A 259 -2.99 -9.83 9.43
C VAL A 259 -4.21 -10.63 9.92
N ARG A 260 -4.18 -11.96 9.82
CA ARG A 260 -5.29 -12.80 10.34
C ARG A 260 -5.49 -12.64 11.84
N ARG A 261 -4.42 -12.53 12.64
CA ARG A 261 -4.52 -12.32 14.09
C ARG A 261 -5.12 -10.96 14.42
N VAL A 262 -4.69 -9.90 13.74
CA VAL A 262 -5.26 -8.56 13.93
C VAL A 262 -6.73 -8.52 13.51
N LEU A 263 -7.10 -9.12 12.38
CA LEU A 263 -8.48 -9.22 11.90
C LEU A 263 -9.40 -10.00 12.86
N ALA A 264 -8.85 -10.91 13.68
CA ALA A 264 -9.63 -11.65 14.67
C ALA A 264 -9.99 -10.81 15.91
N THR A 265 -9.47 -9.59 16.03
CA THR A 265 -9.85 -8.68 17.12
C THR A 265 -11.16 -7.95 16.79
N GLU A 266 -11.93 -7.57 17.83
CA GLU A 266 -13.23 -6.91 17.66
C GLU A 266 -13.15 -5.59 16.88
N ARG A 267 -11.99 -4.94 16.86
CA ARG A 267 -11.75 -3.67 16.17
C ARG A 267 -11.88 -3.76 14.64
N TRP A 268 -11.71 -4.95 14.09
CA TRP A 268 -11.69 -5.18 12.64
C TRP A 268 -12.82 -6.11 12.16
N ALA A 269 -13.80 -6.41 13.03
CA ALA A 269 -14.88 -7.37 12.77
C ALA A 269 -15.84 -6.95 11.63
N ASP A 270 -15.83 -5.69 11.24
CA ASP A 270 -16.65 -5.07 10.20
C ASP A 270 -15.90 -4.83 8.89
N VAL A 271 -14.63 -5.26 8.76
CA VAL A 271 -13.93 -5.30 7.47
C VAL A 271 -14.59 -6.38 6.59
N PRO A 272 -15.04 -6.06 5.36
CA PRO A 272 -15.71 -7.03 4.50
C PRO A 272 -14.81 -8.23 4.16
N ASP A 273 -15.37 -9.45 4.17
CA ASP A 273 -14.65 -10.70 3.86
C ASP A 273 -13.92 -10.65 2.51
N ARG A 274 -14.51 -9.97 1.52
CA ARG A 274 -13.89 -9.77 0.20
C ARG A 274 -12.60 -8.95 0.29
N GLU A 275 -12.59 -7.90 1.10
CA GLU A 275 -11.41 -7.05 1.29
C GLU A 275 -10.31 -7.81 2.04
N VAL A 276 -10.70 -8.62 3.03
CA VAL A 276 -9.78 -9.55 3.71
C VAL A 276 -9.18 -10.56 2.74
N ALA A 277 -10.00 -11.16 1.87
CA ALA A 277 -9.56 -12.14 0.89
C ALA A 277 -8.59 -11.52 -0.13
N ASP A 278 -8.92 -10.34 -0.68
CA ASP A 278 -8.07 -9.63 -1.63
C ASP A 278 -6.71 -9.27 -0.99
N LEU A 279 -6.71 -8.80 0.26
CA LEU A 279 -5.50 -8.48 1.00
C LEU A 279 -4.64 -9.72 1.30
N LEU A 280 -5.24 -10.78 1.83
CA LEU A 280 -4.50 -12.01 2.13
C LEU A 280 -3.97 -12.67 0.84
N SER A 281 -4.71 -12.57 -0.26
CA SER A 281 -4.28 -13.03 -1.57
C SER A 281 -3.03 -12.28 -2.02
N SER A 282 -2.98 -10.95 -1.89
CA SER A 282 -1.82 -10.15 -2.30
C SER A 282 -0.56 -10.46 -1.49
N LEU A 283 -0.71 -10.79 -0.20
CA LEU A 283 0.37 -11.19 0.69
C LEU A 283 0.86 -12.64 0.47
N SER A 284 0.00 -13.52 -0.05
CA SER A 284 0.29 -14.95 -0.25
C SER A 284 1.02 -15.30 -1.55
N CYS A 285 1.19 -14.34 -2.46
CA CYS A 285 1.82 -14.59 -3.76
C CYS A 285 3.28 -15.03 -3.58
N ALA A 286 3.66 -16.22 -4.05
CA ALA A 286 4.96 -16.84 -3.74
C ALA A 286 6.10 -16.50 -4.74
N SER A 287 5.81 -15.79 -5.84
CA SER A 287 6.77 -15.50 -6.92
C SER A 287 7.33 -14.08 -6.94
N ALA A 288 6.79 -13.18 -6.11
CA ALA A 288 7.30 -11.83 -5.81
C ALA A 288 8.68 -11.85 -5.09
N PRO A 289 9.47 -10.75 -4.96
CA PRO A 289 10.20 -10.41 -3.71
C PRO A 289 9.26 -9.64 -2.74
N MET A 290 9.45 -9.71 -1.41
CA MET A 290 8.57 -8.95 -0.50
C MET A 290 8.77 -7.46 -0.82
N PHE A 291 7.71 -6.67 -0.95
CA PHE A 291 7.78 -5.28 -1.43
C PHE A 291 8.21 -5.12 -2.90
N GLY A 292 8.43 -6.21 -3.63
CA GLY A 292 8.30 -6.23 -5.07
C GLY A 292 6.82 -6.33 -5.41
N ALA A 293 6.39 -5.55 -6.38
CA ALA A 293 5.13 -5.86 -7.00
C ALA A 293 5.17 -7.29 -7.55
N CYS A 294 4.00 -7.86 -7.83
CA CYS A 294 3.88 -8.92 -8.84
C CYS A 294 4.29 -8.41 -10.24
N ILE A 295 5.35 -7.60 -10.37
CA ILE A 295 5.96 -7.17 -11.63
C ILE A 295 7.05 -8.20 -11.93
N GLY A 296 6.56 -9.34 -12.38
CA GLY A 296 7.38 -10.50 -12.68
C GLY A 296 6.57 -11.78 -12.76
N GLY A 297 5.37 -11.75 -13.33
CA GLY A 297 4.74 -12.99 -13.78
C GLY A 297 3.84 -13.72 -12.75
N GLN A 298 2.58 -13.36 -12.61
CA GLN A 298 1.65 -14.22 -13.36
C GLN A 298 1.88 -13.77 -14.80
N PRO A 299 2.06 -14.67 -15.79
CA PRO A 299 1.95 -14.22 -17.17
C PRO A 299 0.77 -13.26 -17.18
N THR A 300 0.95 -12.02 -17.70
CA THR A 300 -0.22 -11.18 -18.01
C THR A 300 -1.22 -12.17 -18.53
N ASP A 301 -2.37 -12.32 -17.86
CA ASP A 301 -3.35 -13.29 -18.32
C ASP A 301 -3.68 -12.83 -19.74
N THR A 302 -3.00 -13.49 -20.66
CA THR A 302 -3.01 -13.23 -22.09
C THR A 302 -4.02 -14.17 -22.71
N THR A 303 -4.61 -15.05 -21.90
CA THR A 303 -5.75 -15.81 -22.28
C THR A 303 -6.93 -14.87 -22.29
N VAL A 304 -7.53 -14.78 -23.47
CA VAL A 304 -8.86 -14.19 -23.57
C VAL A 304 -9.78 -15.12 -22.78
N PRO A 305 -10.55 -14.64 -21.79
CA PRO A 305 -11.40 -15.49 -20.98
C PRO A 305 -12.39 -16.27 -21.87
N VAL A 306 -12.78 -17.47 -21.47
CA VAL A 306 -13.72 -18.27 -22.26
C VAL A 306 -15.06 -18.30 -21.54
N ILE A 307 -16.13 -17.94 -22.22
CA ILE A 307 -17.48 -18.14 -21.69
C ILE A 307 -17.83 -19.61 -21.96
N GLY A 308 -17.81 -20.42 -20.90
CA GLY A 308 -17.72 -21.88 -20.97
C GLY A 308 -19.04 -22.60 -20.69
N ASP A 309 -19.65 -22.31 -19.53
CA ASP A 309 -20.91 -22.95 -19.13
C ASP A 309 -22.07 -21.96 -19.21
N VAL A 310 -23.10 -22.32 -19.97
CA VAL A 310 -24.33 -21.55 -20.11
C VAL A 310 -25.51 -22.47 -19.80
N GLN A 311 -26.30 -22.10 -18.80
CA GLN A 311 -27.47 -22.84 -18.36
C GLN A 311 -28.71 -21.95 -18.35
N PRO A 312 -29.84 -22.37 -18.95
CA PRO A 312 -29.98 -23.53 -19.84
C PRO A 312 -29.07 -23.43 -21.07
N ALA A 313 -28.76 -24.57 -21.68
CA ALA A 313 -27.84 -24.63 -22.83
C ALA A 313 -28.35 -23.77 -23.99
N ALA A 314 -27.42 -23.17 -24.74
CA ALA A 314 -27.76 -22.46 -25.97
C ALA A 314 -28.64 -23.32 -26.89
N GLU A 315 -29.54 -22.68 -27.63
CA GLU A 315 -30.58 -23.34 -28.44
C GLU A 315 -31.69 -24.09 -27.67
N THR A 316 -31.67 -24.09 -26.34
CA THR A 316 -32.82 -24.59 -25.57
C THR A 316 -34.00 -23.64 -25.74
N THR A 317 -35.18 -24.18 -26.05
CA THR A 317 -36.42 -23.40 -26.10
C THR A 317 -36.79 -22.91 -24.70
N LEU A 318 -36.90 -21.60 -24.54
CA LEU A 318 -37.22 -20.95 -23.27
C LEU A 318 -38.70 -20.59 -23.22
N VAL A 319 -39.38 -20.90 -22.11
CA VAL A 319 -40.80 -20.59 -21.93
C VAL A 319 -41.03 -19.97 -20.56
N GLY A 320 -41.60 -18.76 -20.53
CA GLY A 320 -41.98 -18.04 -19.32
C GLY A 320 -40.81 -17.31 -18.66
N ALA A 321 -40.83 -17.24 -17.33
CA ALA A 321 -39.73 -16.64 -16.57
C ALA A 321 -38.58 -17.64 -16.43
N VAL A 322 -37.43 -17.32 -17.01
CA VAL A 322 -36.25 -18.18 -17.02
C VAL A 322 -35.06 -17.46 -16.41
N GLU A 323 -34.29 -18.20 -15.63
CA GLU A 323 -32.98 -17.77 -15.13
C GLU A 323 -31.91 -18.35 -16.04
N ILE A 324 -30.99 -17.49 -16.46
CA ILE A 324 -29.84 -17.88 -17.29
C ILE A 324 -28.60 -17.62 -16.45
N THR A 325 -27.82 -18.69 -16.24
CA THR A 325 -26.51 -18.63 -15.59
C THR A 325 -25.43 -18.79 -16.65
N MET A 326 -24.45 -17.90 -16.63
CA MET A 326 -23.27 -17.94 -17.49
C MET A 326 -22.03 -17.98 -16.63
N ARG A 327 -21.06 -18.81 -16.99
CA ARG A 327 -19.76 -18.89 -16.31
C ARG A 327 -18.64 -18.61 -17.29
N ALA A 328 -17.76 -17.70 -16.90
CA ALA A 328 -16.49 -17.52 -17.56
C ALA A 328 -15.45 -18.44 -16.90
N ASP A 329 -14.83 -19.28 -17.73
CA ASP A 329 -13.70 -20.12 -17.38
C ASP A 329 -12.41 -19.45 -17.88
N ASP A 330 -11.42 -19.43 -17.00
CA ASP A 330 -10.08 -18.96 -17.29
C ASP A 330 -9.09 -19.91 -16.59
N PRO A 331 -8.21 -20.60 -17.36
CA PRO A 331 -7.26 -21.56 -16.82
C PRO A 331 -6.15 -20.92 -15.97
N GLU A 332 -5.93 -19.60 -16.05
CA GLU A 332 -4.85 -18.87 -15.35
C GLU A 332 -5.35 -17.96 -14.22
N SER A 333 -6.66 -17.94 -13.97
CA SER A 333 -7.36 -17.29 -12.85
C SER A 333 -7.24 -15.77 -12.76
N GLY A 334 -8.17 -15.05 -13.41
CA GLY A 334 -8.34 -13.61 -13.17
C GLY A 334 -9.54 -12.93 -13.85
N ILE A 335 -10.76 -13.48 -13.80
CA ILE A 335 -11.94 -12.74 -14.30
C ILE A 335 -12.19 -11.51 -13.40
N ALA A 336 -12.20 -10.32 -14.01
CA ALA A 336 -12.50 -9.05 -13.35
C ALA A 336 -14.00 -8.76 -13.34
N SER A 337 -14.68 -9.08 -14.45
CA SER A 337 -16.13 -8.95 -14.57
C SER A 337 -16.70 -9.83 -15.67
N LEU A 338 -17.91 -10.33 -15.45
CA LEU A 338 -18.78 -10.91 -16.47
C LEU A 338 -20.06 -10.08 -16.51
N THR A 339 -20.42 -9.56 -17.67
CA THR A 339 -21.64 -8.76 -17.87
C THR A 339 -22.47 -9.34 -19.00
N VAL A 340 -23.79 -9.22 -18.89
CA VAL A 340 -24.72 -9.71 -19.91
C VAL A 340 -25.64 -8.58 -20.33
N SER A 341 -25.83 -8.39 -21.63
CA SER A 341 -26.75 -7.39 -22.19
C SER A 341 -27.54 -7.96 -23.36
N MET A 342 -28.61 -7.26 -23.76
CA MET A 342 -29.28 -7.52 -25.04
C MET A 342 -28.55 -6.73 -26.16
N PRO A 343 -28.54 -7.21 -27.41
CA PRO A 343 -27.82 -6.53 -28.49
C PRO A 343 -28.42 -5.15 -28.82
N GLY A 344 -27.55 -4.16 -29.06
CA GLY A 344 -27.92 -2.80 -29.50
C GLY A 344 -26.91 -1.73 -29.05
N ASP A 345 -26.79 -0.63 -29.80
CA ASP A 345 -25.96 0.50 -29.40
C ASP A 345 -26.49 1.11 -28.10
N GLY A 346 -25.63 1.17 -27.07
CA GLY A 346 -25.99 1.70 -25.75
C GLY A 346 -26.84 0.77 -24.88
N ALA A 347 -26.91 -0.52 -25.20
CA ALA A 347 -27.63 -1.50 -24.38
C ALA A 347 -27.06 -1.55 -22.95
N ALA A 348 -27.95 -1.33 -21.97
CA ALA A 348 -27.60 -1.42 -20.57
C ALA A 348 -27.33 -2.88 -20.17
N PRO A 349 -26.38 -3.12 -19.25
CA PRO A 349 -26.20 -4.45 -18.67
C PRO A 349 -27.46 -4.88 -17.92
N LEU A 350 -27.80 -6.15 -18.05
CA LEU A 350 -28.81 -6.80 -17.23
C LEU A 350 -28.29 -6.91 -15.78
N PRO A 351 -29.16 -6.73 -14.79
CA PRO A 351 -28.77 -6.84 -13.39
C PRO A 351 -28.32 -8.27 -13.10
N ASP A 352 -27.09 -8.39 -12.60
CA ASP A 352 -26.55 -9.65 -12.12
C ASP A 352 -27.12 -9.97 -10.73
N LEU A 353 -27.56 -11.21 -10.57
CA LEU A 353 -28.07 -11.75 -9.32
C LEU A 353 -27.00 -12.51 -8.53
N ASP A 354 -25.80 -12.65 -9.09
CA ASP A 354 -24.62 -13.24 -8.46
C ASP A 354 -23.57 -12.14 -8.20
N ASP A 355 -22.77 -12.29 -7.14
CA ASP A 355 -21.72 -11.35 -6.74
C ASP A 355 -20.31 -11.81 -7.16
N GLN A 356 -20.21 -13.00 -7.77
CA GLN A 356 -18.96 -13.56 -8.26
C GLN A 356 -18.57 -12.99 -9.63
N PRO A 357 -17.34 -12.50 -9.83
CA PRO A 357 -16.94 -11.87 -11.09
C PRO A 357 -16.90 -12.83 -12.29
N SER A 358 -16.83 -14.15 -12.05
CA SER A 358 -16.80 -15.20 -13.08
C SER A 358 -18.17 -15.79 -13.40
N VAL A 359 -19.24 -15.36 -12.71
CA VAL A 359 -20.58 -15.91 -12.87
C VAL A 359 -21.55 -14.75 -13.06
N ALA A 360 -22.37 -14.83 -14.10
CA ALA A 360 -23.49 -13.91 -14.28
C ALA A 360 -24.80 -14.70 -14.25
N ARG A 361 -25.70 -14.30 -13.35
CA ARG A 361 -27.04 -14.88 -13.23
C ARG A 361 -28.05 -13.80 -13.55
N VAL A 362 -28.75 -13.95 -14.66
CA VAL A 362 -29.78 -13.00 -15.11
C VAL A 362 -31.15 -13.66 -15.16
N ARG A 363 -32.18 -12.91 -14.80
CA ARG A 363 -33.58 -13.36 -14.89
C ARG A 363 -34.30 -12.61 -15.99
N LEU A 364 -34.95 -13.36 -16.88
CA LEU A 364 -35.67 -12.82 -18.03
C LEU A 364 -37.08 -13.41 -18.10
N ASP A 365 -38.03 -12.63 -18.63
CA ASP A 365 -39.36 -13.10 -18.98
C ASP A 365 -39.45 -13.17 -20.51
N THR A 366 -39.64 -14.37 -21.07
CA THR A 366 -39.67 -14.56 -22.52
C THR A 366 -40.83 -13.84 -23.20
N ALA A 367 -41.92 -13.53 -22.46
CA ALA A 367 -43.02 -12.74 -22.99
C ALA A 367 -42.63 -11.26 -23.23
N ALA A 368 -41.58 -10.77 -22.57
CA ALA A 368 -41.09 -9.39 -22.74
C ALA A 368 -40.10 -9.25 -23.90
N VAL A 369 -39.54 -10.37 -24.39
CA VAL A 369 -38.55 -10.40 -25.47
C VAL A 369 -39.30 -10.60 -26.79
N GLY A 370 -39.69 -9.50 -27.45
CA GLY A 370 -40.46 -9.57 -28.69
C GLY A 370 -39.69 -10.27 -29.82
N GLY A 371 -40.15 -11.44 -30.25
CA GLY A 371 -39.59 -12.18 -31.39
C GLY A 371 -39.58 -13.69 -31.18
N PRO A 372 -39.19 -14.48 -32.20
CA PRO A 372 -39.09 -15.94 -32.09
C PRO A 372 -37.80 -16.40 -31.39
N ARG A 373 -36.92 -15.48 -31.01
CA ARG A 373 -35.57 -15.76 -30.52
C ARG A 373 -35.08 -14.64 -29.62
N LEU A 374 -34.48 -15.00 -28.49
CA LEU A 374 -33.71 -14.14 -27.60
C LEU A 374 -32.24 -14.23 -27.98
N GLU A 375 -31.58 -13.09 -28.08
CA GLU A 375 -30.12 -13.00 -28.18
C GLU A 375 -29.55 -12.24 -26.98
N LEU A 376 -28.51 -12.80 -26.37
CA LEU A 376 -27.74 -12.18 -25.30
C LEU A 376 -26.29 -12.01 -25.74
N VAL A 377 -25.69 -10.91 -25.30
CA VAL A 377 -24.27 -10.64 -25.45
C VAL A 377 -23.65 -10.75 -24.07
N ALA A 378 -22.80 -11.76 -23.90
CA ALA A 378 -22.04 -11.96 -22.68
C ALA A 378 -20.62 -11.45 -22.91
N ARG A 379 -20.15 -10.58 -22.02
CA ARG A 379 -18.83 -9.96 -22.07
C ARG A 379 -18.07 -10.29 -20.81
N ALA A 380 -17.04 -11.12 -20.94
CA ALA A 380 -16.09 -11.42 -19.89
C ALA A 380 -14.84 -10.54 -20.07
N GLU A 381 -14.36 -9.94 -19.00
CA GLU A 381 -13.13 -9.15 -18.99
C GLU A 381 -12.22 -9.67 -17.89
N ASN A 382 -10.96 -9.95 -18.24
CA ASN A 382 -9.95 -10.33 -17.26
C ASN A 382 -9.32 -9.10 -16.62
N ARG A 383 -8.52 -9.30 -15.57
CA ARG A 383 -7.82 -8.21 -14.86
C ARG A 383 -6.78 -7.47 -15.70
N ALA A 384 -6.40 -8.00 -16.86
CA ALA A 384 -5.51 -7.37 -17.84
C ALA A 384 -6.27 -6.52 -18.89
N GLY A 385 -7.60 -6.47 -18.83
CA GLY A 385 -8.44 -5.75 -19.79
C GLY A 385 -8.65 -6.47 -21.12
N LEU A 386 -8.29 -7.76 -21.21
CA LEU A 386 -8.67 -8.59 -22.36
C LEU A 386 -10.13 -8.99 -22.24
N VAL A 387 -10.83 -8.88 -23.37
CA VAL A 387 -12.28 -9.03 -23.43
C VAL A 387 -12.63 -10.21 -24.34
N ALA A 388 -13.49 -11.08 -23.83
CA ALA A 388 -14.21 -12.06 -24.63
C ALA A 388 -15.66 -11.64 -24.72
N GLU A 389 -16.19 -11.60 -25.94
CA GLU A 389 -17.60 -11.38 -26.19
C GLU A 389 -18.18 -12.62 -26.88
N GLN A 390 -19.27 -13.14 -26.33
CA GLN A 390 -20.02 -14.24 -26.94
C GLN A 390 -21.48 -13.87 -27.08
N ARG A 391 -22.01 -14.10 -28.28
CA ARG A 391 -23.45 -14.01 -28.55
C ARG A 391 -24.09 -15.36 -28.34
N ILE A 392 -25.14 -15.40 -27.53
CA ILE A 392 -25.84 -16.62 -27.15
C ILE A 392 -27.29 -16.47 -27.57
N GLY A 393 -27.78 -17.44 -28.34
CA GLY A 393 -29.13 -17.44 -28.88
C GLY A 393 -30.02 -18.51 -28.22
N PHE A 394 -31.26 -18.13 -27.97
CA PHE A 394 -32.29 -19.00 -27.41
C PHE A 394 -33.59 -18.89 -28.22
N PRO A 395 -34.15 -19.99 -28.73
CA PRO A 395 -35.52 -20.03 -29.24
C PRO A 395 -36.53 -19.67 -28.13
N LEU A 396 -37.57 -18.90 -28.47
CA LEU A 396 -38.65 -18.49 -27.56
C LEU A 396 -39.98 -19.20 -27.85
#